data_AF-A0A1H6V6L0-F1
#
_entry.id   AF-A0A1H6V6L0-F1
#
_cell.length_a   1.000
_cell.length_b   1.000
_cell.length_c   1.000
_cell.angle_alpha   90.00
_cell.angle_beta   90.00
_cell.angle_gamma   90.00
#
_symmetry.space_group_name_H-M   'P 1'
#
loop_
_entity.id
_entity.type
_entity.pdbx_description
1 polymer ?
#
loop_
_entity_poly.entity_id
_entity_poly.type
_entity_poly.pdbx_seq_one_letter_code
_entity_poly.pdbx_strand_id
1 'polypeptide(L)'
;MKTSSETKSKLTLSVSKSNLENARKFAEQHGTSLSFLVDSYLSNFQPKAQKTKPPYSINEMFGFLKDSPMSNMTDREIRDMMIKDKYGL
;
A
#
# COMPACT_ATOMS: atom_id res chain seq x y z
N MET A 1 -36.54 4.78 -25.35
CA MET A 1 -35.33 4.09 -24.83
C MET A 1 -34.18 5.08 -24.86
N LYS A 2 -33.66 5.48 -23.69
CA LYS A 2 -32.48 6.37 -23.60
C LYS A 2 -31.26 5.47 -23.48
N THR A 3 -30.46 5.34 -24.54
CA THR A 3 -29.13 4.73 -24.46
C THR A 3 -28.25 5.69 -23.69
N SER A 4 -28.04 5.42 -22.40
CA SER A 4 -27.07 6.15 -21.59
C SER A 4 -25.70 5.98 -22.27
N SER A 5 -25.20 7.06 -22.87
CA SER A 5 -23.84 7.15 -23.38
C SER A 5 -22.90 7.08 -22.18
N GLU A 6 -22.44 5.88 -21.81
CA GLU A 6 -21.31 5.76 -20.87
C GLU A 6 -20.14 6.56 -21.44
N THR A 7 -19.75 7.62 -20.74
CA THR A 7 -18.62 8.46 -21.11
C THR A 7 -17.34 7.64 -20.92
N LYS A 8 -16.91 6.92 -21.95
CA LYS A 8 -15.60 6.26 -21.97
C LYS A 8 -14.50 7.31 -21.94
N SER A 9 -13.81 7.42 -20.81
CA SER A 9 -12.64 8.27 -20.65
C SER A 9 -11.51 7.80 -21.58
N LYS A 10 -11.05 8.68 -22.47
CA LYS A 10 -9.94 8.38 -23.38
C LYS A 10 -8.61 8.63 -22.66
N LEU A 11 -7.89 7.57 -22.33
CA LEU A 11 -6.51 7.64 -21.83
C LEU A 11 -5.52 7.50 -22.99
N THR A 12 -4.49 8.35 -23.00
CA THR A 12 -3.38 8.26 -23.96
C THR A 12 -2.10 7.94 -23.20
N LEU A 13 -1.43 6.86 -23.58
CA LEU A 13 -0.19 6.39 -22.96
C LEU A 13 0.95 6.49 -23.97
N SER A 14 2.06 7.10 -23.54
CA SER A 14 3.30 7.11 -24.31
C SER A 14 4.10 5.86 -23.98
N VAL A 15 4.34 5.01 -24.98
CA VAL A 15 5.05 3.73 -24.83
C VAL A 15 6.18 3.67 -25.87
N SER A 16 7.27 2.98 -25.54
CA SER A 16 8.36 2.77 -26.49
C SER A 16 7.88 2.00 -27.73
N LYS A 17 8.39 2.39 -28.91
CA LYS A 17 7.98 1.83 -30.20
C LYS A 17 8.19 0.31 -30.26
N SER A 18 9.32 -0.17 -29.73
CA SER A 18 9.65 -1.61 -29.68
C SER A 18 8.60 -2.42 -28.92
N ASN A 19 8.13 -1.91 -27.78
CA ASN A 19 7.11 -2.58 -26.97
C ASN A 19 5.76 -2.60 -27.68
N LEU A 20 5.43 -1.54 -28.41
CA LEU A 20 4.18 -1.43 -29.18
C LEU A 20 4.13 -2.43 -30.34
N GLU A 21 5.25 -2.60 -31.06
CA GLU A 21 5.36 -3.59 -32.13
C GLU A 21 5.26 -5.03 -31.59
N ASN A 22 5.93 -5.32 -30.48
CA ASN A 22 5.84 -6.63 -29.84
C ASN A 22 4.41 -6.94 -29.38
N ALA A 23 3.72 -5.96 -28.78
CA ALA A 23 2.35 -6.13 -28.32
C ALA A 23 1.37 -6.32 -29.50
N ARG A 24 1.60 -5.65 -30.64
CA ARG A 24 0.82 -5.89 -31.86
C ARG A 24 1.02 -7.29 -32.42
N LYS A 25 2.27 -7.74 -32.57
CA LYS A 25 2.59 -9.09 -33.04
C LYS A 25 1.94 -10.15 -32.14
N PHE A 26 1.98 -9.96 -30.83
CA PHE A 26 1.32 -10.84 -29.88
C PHE A 26 -0.20 -10.85 -30.09
N ALA A 27 -0.84 -9.68 -30.25
CA ALA A 27 -2.27 -9.60 -30.52
C ALA A 27 -2.67 -10.34 -31.81
N GLU A 28 -1.89 -10.17 -32.88
CA GLU A 28 -2.09 -10.86 -34.17
C GLU A 28 -1.97 -12.38 -34.04
N GLN A 29 -0.96 -12.88 -33.31
CA GLN A 29 -0.77 -14.32 -33.07
C GLN A 29 -1.95 -14.96 -32.32
N HIS A 30 -2.60 -14.19 -31.45
CA HIS A 30 -3.76 -14.63 -30.66
C HIS A 30 -5.10 -14.28 -31.31
N GLY A 31 -5.11 -13.78 -32.56
CA GLY A 31 -6.33 -13.44 -33.28
C GLY A 31 -7.16 -12.34 -32.60
N THR A 32 -6.52 -11.44 -31.85
CA THR A 32 -7.19 -10.40 -31.06
C THR A 32 -6.63 -9.01 -31.36
N SER A 33 -7.26 -7.97 -30.81
CA SER A 33 -6.79 -6.59 -30.93
C SER A 33 -6.01 -6.16 -29.69
N LEU A 34 -5.02 -5.29 -29.91
CA LEU A 34 -4.26 -4.72 -28.80
C LEU A 34 -5.15 -3.98 -27.79
N SER A 35 -6.17 -3.27 -28.27
CA SER A 35 -7.13 -2.56 -27.41
C SER A 35 -7.90 -3.53 -26.51
N PHE A 36 -8.33 -4.67 -27.05
CA PHE A 36 -9.03 -5.70 -26.27
C PHE A 36 -8.14 -6.30 -25.18
N LEU A 37 -6.86 -6.55 -25.49
CA LEU A 37 -5.90 -7.05 -24.49
C LEU A 37 -5.69 -6.05 -23.35
N VAL A 38 -5.58 -4.76 -23.67
CA VAL A 38 -5.42 -3.69 -22.68
C VAL A 38 -6.68 -3.56 -21.83
N ASP A 39 -7.86 -3.53 -22.45
CA ASP A 39 -9.14 -3.44 -21.74
C ASP A 39 -9.33 -4.65 -20.81
N SER A 40 -9.01 -5.86 -21.27
CA SER A 40 -9.06 -7.09 -20.47
C SER A 40 -8.09 -7.04 -19.28
N TYR A 41 -6.87 -6.56 -19.50
CA TYR A 41 -5.88 -6.42 -18.44
C TYR A 41 -6.32 -5.41 -17.38
N LEU A 42 -6.80 -4.23 -17.80
CA LEU A 42 -7.24 -3.18 -16.89
C LEU A 42 -8.51 -3.57 -16.14
N SER A 43 -9.42 -4.28 -16.78
CA SER A 43 -10.66 -4.76 -16.15
C SER A 43 -10.41 -5.82 -15.06
N ASN A 44 -9.37 -6.63 -15.24
CA ASN A 44 -8.97 -7.67 -14.29
C ASN A 44 -7.86 -7.23 -13.33
N PHE A 45 -7.49 -5.95 -13.35
CA PHE A 45 -6.43 -5.44 -12.49
C PHE A 45 -6.91 -5.40 -11.03
N GLN A 46 -6.50 -6.40 -10.25
CA GLN A 46 -6.68 -6.42 -8.81
C GLN A 46 -5.69 -5.41 -8.21
N PRO A 47 -6.16 -4.31 -7.56
CA PRO A 47 -5.26 -3.42 -6.86
C PRO A 47 -4.53 -4.23 -5.79
N LYS A 48 -3.20 -4.29 -5.87
CA LYS A 48 -2.39 -4.92 -4.83
C LYS A 48 -2.81 -4.32 -3.49
N ALA A 49 -3.19 -5.18 -2.54
CA ALA A 49 -3.53 -4.76 -1.19
C ALA A 49 -2.45 -3.80 -0.72
N GLN A 50 -2.83 -2.53 -0.49
CA GLN A 50 -1.93 -1.58 0.13
C GLN A 50 -1.52 -2.22 1.45
N LYS A 51 -0.21 -2.43 1.62
CA LYS A 51 0.32 -2.76 2.95
C LYS A 51 -0.05 -1.56 3.81
N THR A 52 -1.15 -1.68 4.55
CA THR A 52 -1.56 -0.70 5.54
C THR A 52 -0.37 -0.58 6.48
N LYS A 53 0.35 0.54 6.38
CA LYS A 53 1.30 0.89 7.44
C LYS A 53 0.48 0.90 8.73
N PRO A 54 0.96 0.27 9.82
CA PRO A 54 0.27 0.38 11.09
C PRO A 54 0.06 1.87 11.38
N PRO A 55 -1.11 2.25 11.94
CA PRO A 55 -1.48 3.66 12.12
C PRO A 55 -0.49 4.42 13.01
N TYR A 56 0.36 3.71 13.75
CA TYR A 56 1.37 4.27 14.61
C TYR A 56 2.73 3.64 14.34
N SER A 57 3.77 4.48 14.27
CA SER A 57 5.15 4.00 14.35
C SER A 57 5.43 3.52 15.77
N ILE A 58 6.27 2.50 15.94
CA ILE A 58 6.71 2.00 17.27
C ILE A 58 7.16 3.16 18.18
N ASN A 59 7.80 4.19 17.60
CA ASN A 59 8.23 5.40 18.30
C ASN A 59 7.07 6.24 18.89
N GLU A 60 5.87 6.21 18.31
CA GLU A 60 4.69 6.91 18.84
C GLU A 60 4.07 6.15 20.03
N MET A 61 4.24 4.83 20.08
CA MET A 61 3.84 4.04 21.26
C MET A 61 4.72 4.33 22.48
N PHE A 62 5.98 4.71 22.27
CA PHE A 62 6.91 5.11 23.32
C PHE A 62 6.74 6.57 23.77
N GLY A 63 5.86 7.36 23.13
CA GLY A 63 5.62 8.76 23.47
C GLY A 63 5.19 8.98 24.93
N PHE A 64 4.43 8.04 25.52
CA PHE A 64 4.03 8.11 26.93
C PHE A 64 5.19 7.94 27.91
N LEU A 65 6.26 7.26 27.50
CA LEU A 65 7.43 7.04 28.36
C LEU A 65 8.51 8.10 28.16
N LYS A 66 8.60 8.71 26.97
CA LYS A 66 9.63 9.69 26.62
C LYS A 66 9.63 10.92 27.53
N ASP A 67 8.44 11.41 27.88
CA ASP A 67 8.26 12.56 28.76
C ASP A 67 8.05 12.17 30.24
N SER A 68 8.12 10.87 30.55
CA SER A 68 8.04 10.37 31.91
C SER A 68 9.43 10.34 32.55
N PRO A 69 9.56 10.54 33.88
CA PRO A 69 10.84 10.40 34.58
C PRO A 69 11.48 9.01 34.47
N MET A 70 10.75 8.01 33.93
CA MET A 70 11.27 6.68 33.63
C MET A 70 12.14 6.63 32.36
N SER A 71 12.12 7.64 31.48
CA SER A 71 12.95 7.64 30.25
C SER A 71 14.46 7.67 30.53
N ASN A 72 14.86 8.21 31.68
CA ASN A 72 16.25 8.28 32.12
C ASN A 72 16.60 7.18 33.14
N MET A 73 15.67 6.29 33.48
CA MET A 73 15.90 5.20 34.41
C MET A 73 16.28 3.94 33.64
N THR A 74 17.23 3.18 34.16
CA THR A 74 17.57 1.86 33.64
C THR A 74 16.46 0.86 33.94
N ASP A 75 16.32 -0.18 33.11
CA ASP A 75 15.33 -1.26 33.29
C ASP A 75 15.33 -1.86 34.71
N ARG A 76 16.48 -1.83 35.38
CA ARG A 76 16.66 -2.30 36.76
C ARG A 76 15.97 -1.38 37.78
N GLU A 77 16.13 -0.07 37.62
CA GLU A 77 15.53 0.94 38.50
C GLU A 77 14.02 0.99 38.33
N ILE A 78 13.53 0.84 37.09
CA ILE A 78 12.08 0.74 36.81
C ILE A 78 11.48 -0.49 37.52
N ARG A 79 12.16 -1.63 37.45
CA ARG A 79 11.72 -2.87 38.11
C ARG A 79 11.70 -2.74 39.63
N ASP A 80 12.74 -2.15 40.23
CA ASP A 80 12.80 -1.93 41.67
C ASP A 80 11.70 -0.97 42.14
N MET A 81 11.40 0.09 41.37
CA MET A 81 10.31 1.01 41.69
C MET A 81 8.93 0.31 41.63
N MET A 82 8.69 -0.53 40.62
CA MET A 82 7.45 -1.31 40.53
C MET A 82 7.31 -2.33 41.66
N ILE A 83 8.41 -2.93 42.11
CA ILE A 83 8.39 -3.86 43.24
C ILE A 83 8.10 -3.11 44.55
N LYS A 84 8.72 -1.95 44.77
CA LYS A 84 8.46 -1.12 45.94
C LYS A 84 7.02 -0.63 45.99
N ASP A 85 6.47 -0.17 44.87
CA ASP A 85 5.08 0.31 44.81
C ASP A 85 4.07 -0.82 45.04
N LYS A 86 4.35 -2.02 44.51
CA LYS A 86 3.47 -3.18 44.64
C LYS A 86 3.54 -3.85 46.02
N TYR A 87 4.69 -3.81 46.69
CA TYR A 87 4.93 -4.55 47.94
C TYR A 87 5.23 -3.66 49.16
N GLY A 88 5.26 -2.34 49.00
CA GLY A 88 5.37 -1.37 50.09
C GLY A 88 6.68 -1.41 50.88
N LEU A 89 7.79 -1.82 50.25
CA LEU A 89 9.12 -1.92 50.88
C LEU A 89 9.97 -0.65 50.72
#